data_AF-A0A4Q3HSU9-F1
#
_entry.id   AF-A0A4Q3HSU9-F1
#
_cell.length_a   1.000
_cell.length_b   1.000
_cell.length_c   1.000
_cell.angle_alpha   90.00
_cell.angle_beta   90.00
_cell.angle_gamma   90.00
#
_symmetry.space_group_name_H-M   'P 1'
#
loop_
_entity.id
_entity.type
_entity.pdbx_description
1 polymer ?
#
loop_
_entity_poly.entity_id
_entity_poly.type
_entity_poly.pdbx_seq_one_letter_code
_entity_poly.pdbx_strand_id
1 'polypeptide(L)'
;MLDAANVFGSDYEDNALIGLGYQVFPYQFGTFSFGLEAGLAGRFGESTSGEVWGGVVGRHDGVRLGPVRVSPSFTFGLSHVTKSQKGRERDHEQERDGNARTLFYLGPELSLSSDKLPNTEVFWRLHHRSGAWGTLGDMHGGSNANVVGVRYKF
;
A
#
# COMPACT_ATOMS: atom_id res chain seq x y z
N MET A 1 -6.21 -8.28 15.59
CA MET A 1 -6.01 -6.97 14.91
C MET A 1 -4.53 -6.61 14.75
N LEU A 2 -3.62 -7.05 15.63
CA LEU A 2 -2.16 -6.79 15.50
C LEU A 2 -1.43 -7.70 14.50
N ASP A 3 -2.00 -8.86 14.13
CA ASP A 3 -1.36 -9.78 13.16
C ASP A 3 -1.25 -9.20 11.75
N ALA A 4 -2.12 -8.26 11.39
CA ALA A 4 -2.17 -7.70 10.04
C ALA A 4 -0.90 -6.91 9.66
N ALA A 5 -0.14 -6.42 10.64
CA ALA A 5 1.13 -5.70 10.44
C ALA A 5 2.36 -6.56 10.76
N ASN A 6 2.18 -7.84 11.10
CA ASN A 6 3.27 -8.73 11.46
C ASN A 6 3.94 -9.30 10.21
N VAL A 7 5.12 -8.78 9.88
CA VAL A 7 5.89 -9.18 8.69
C VAL A 7 6.42 -10.62 8.79
N PHE A 8 6.68 -11.15 9.99
CA PHE A 8 7.43 -12.41 10.17
C PHE A 8 6.61 -13.55 10.81
N GLY A 9 5.47 -13.25 11.43
CA GLY A 9 4.63 -14.24 12.11
C GLY A 9 3.22 -14.39 11.54
N SER A 10 2.96 -13.88 10.34
CA SER A 10 1.70 -14.07 9.63
C SER A 10 1.82 -15.26 8.67
N ASP A 11 0.72 -16.01 8.52
CA ASP A 11 0.57 -16.93 7.41
C ASP A 11 0.41 -16.11 6.12
N TYR A 12 1.17 -16.47 5.09
CA TYR A 12 1.14 -15.82 3.78
C TYR A 12 0.46 -16.73 2.77
N GLU A 13 -0.37 -16.15 1.93
CA GLU A 13 -0.88 -16.81 0.73
C GLU A 13 0.20 -16.81 -0.37
N ASP A 14 0.12 -17.75 -1.30
CA ASP A 14 1.00 -17.83 -2.48
C ASP A 14 0.61 -16.79 -3.55
N ASN A 15 0.57 -15.52 -3.14
CA ASN A 15 0.16 -14.37 -3.92
C ASN A 15 1.30 -13.33 -3.99
N ALA A 16 1.48 -12.72 -5.16
CA ALA A 16 2.50 -11.70 -5.40
C ALA A 16 1.92 -10.45 -6.06
N LEU A 17 2.53 -9.29 -5.80
CA LEU A 17 2.14 -7.99 -6.37
C LEU A 17 3.36 -7.29 -6.97
N ILE A 18 3.22 -6.80 -8.20
CA ILE A 18 4.22 -5.95 -8.88
C ILE A 18 3.50 -4.71 -9.38
N GLY A 19 4.03 -3.53 -9.09
CA GLY A 19 3.37 -2.28 -9.47
C GLY A 19 4.30 -1.10 -9.72
N LEU A 20 3.69 -0.06 -10.29
CA LEU A 20 4.29 1.25 -10.53
C LEU A 20 3.42 2.30 -9.87
N GLY A 21 4.04 3.27 -9.21
CA GLY A 21 3.36 4.36 -8.53
C GLY A 21 4.05 5.70 -8.78
N TYR A 22 3.27 6.77 -8.71
CA TYR A 22 3.73 8.14 -8.91
C TYR A 22 3.14 9.03 -7.83
N GLN A 23 3.98 9.88 -7.23
CA GLN A 23 3.60 10.79 -6.16
C GLN A 23 3.94 12.24 -6.54
N VAL A 24 3.07 13.18 -6.16
CA VAL A 24 3.30 14.61 -6.27
C VAL A 24 3.01 15.30 -4.94
N PHE A 25 3.86 16.22 -4.50
CA PHE A 25 3.76 16.91 -3.21
C PHE A 25 3.67 18.44 -3.39
N PRO A 26 2.49 18.99 -3.74
CA PRO A 26 2.30 20.43 -3.93
C PRO A 26 2.30 21.25 -2.64
N TYR A 27 2.14 20.62 -1.47
CA TYR A 27 2.05 21.31 -0.19
C TYR A 27 3.10 20.81 0.80
N GLN A 28 3.76 21.74 1.48
CA GLN A 28 4.69 21.44 2.56
C GLN A 28 4.34 22.28 3.79
N PHE A 29 4.36 21.66 4.96
CA PHE A 29 4.12 22.30 6.25
C PHE A 29 5.11 21.76 7.28
N GLY A 30 6.10 22.58 7.63
CA GLY A 30 7.19 22.17 8.52
C GLY A 30 7.95 20.97 7.93
N THR A 31 8.04 19.88 8.69
CA THR A 31 8.71 18.63 8.29
C THR A 31 7.78 17.64 7.57
N PHE A 32 6.58 18.07 7.18
CA PHE A 32 5.61 17.24 6.48
C PHE A 32 5.34 17.76 5.07
N SER A 33 5.29 16.84 4.12
CA SER A 33 4.86 17.05 2.75
C SER A 33 3.53 16.34 2.52
N PHE A 34 2.60 17.02 1.86
CA PHE A 34 1.27 16.51 1.55
C PHE A 34 1.04 16.48 0.04
N GLY A 35 0.46 15.37 -0.42
CA GLY A 35 0.47 15.04 -1.83
C GLY A 35 -0.63 14.11 -2.28
N LEU A 36 -0.53 13.74 -3.55
CA LEU A 36 -1.36 12.73 -4.19
C LEU A 36 -0.47 11.58 -4.66
N GLU A 37 -1.01 10.37 -4.59
CA GLU A 37 -0.43 9.17 -5.19
C GLU A 37 -1.43 8.53 -6.14
N ALA A 38 -0.92 8.01 -7.25
CA ALA A 38 -1.63 7.08 -8.10
C ALA A 38 -0.70 5.93 -8.51
N GLY A 39 -1.25 4.75 -8.73
CA GLY A 39 -0.47 3.62 -9.22
C GLY A 39 -1.31 2.52 -9.83
N LEU A 40 -0.60 1.57 -10.44
CA LEU A 40 -1.15 0.39 -11.08
C LEU A 40 -0.28 -0.83 -10.78
N ALA A 41 -0.91 -1.99 -10.59
CA ALA A 41 -0.22 -3.23 -10.26
C ALA A 41 -0.85 -4.44 -10.95
N GLY A 42 0.01 -5.42 -11.23
CA GLY A 42 -0.41 -6.80 -11.48
C GLY A 42 -0.35 -7.59 -10.18
N ARG A 43 -1.41 -8.36 -9.91
CA ARG A 43 -1.49 -9.34 -8.83
C ARG A 43 -1.44 -10.74 -9.45
N PHE A 44 -0.62 -11.61 -8.89
CA PHE A 44 -0.29 -12.93 -9.42
C PHE A 44 -0.30 -13.99 -8.30
N GLY A 45 -0.20 -15.27 -8.67
CA GLY A 45 -0.25 -16.39 -7.74
C GLY A 45 -1.45 -17.28 -8.06
N GLU A 46 -2.32 -17.49 -7.07
CA GLU A 46 -3.52 -18.32 -7.22
C GLU A 46 -4.54 -17.80 -8.25
N SER A 47 -4.53 -16.48 -8.47
CA SER A 47 -5.24 -15.83 -9.57
C SER A 47 -4.47 -14.62 -10.10
N THR A 48 -4.82 -14.20 -11.32
CA THR A 48 -4.28 -12.98 -11.92
C THR A 48 -5.35 -11.89 -11.97
N SER A 49 -5.00 -10.71 -11.50
CA SER A 49 -5.86 -9.51 -11.59
C SER A 49 -5.02 -8.24 -11.76
N GLY A 50 -5.60 -7.24 -12.42
CA GLY A 50 -5.04 -5.89 -12.44
C GLY A 50 -5.59 -5.06 -11.30
N GLU A 51 -4.78 -4.17 -10.76
CA GLU A 51 -5.14 -3.20 -9.73
C GLU A 51 -4.77 -1.78 -10.18
N VAL A 52 -5.64 -0.83 -9.87
CA VAL A 52 -5.30 0.60 -9.85
C VAL A 52 -5.62 1.15 -8.46
N TRP A 53 -4.77 2.02 -7.94
CA TRP A 53 -5.02 2.68 -6.66
C TRP A 53 -4.66 4.16 -6.74
N GLY A 54 -5.22 4.94 -5.81
CA GLY A 54 -4.84 6.32 -5.65
C GLY A 54 -5.42 6.94 -4.39
N GLY A 55 -4.80 8.02 -3.93
CA GLY A 55 -5.15 8.64 -2.66
C GLY A 55 -4.33 9.86 -2.32
N VAL A 56 -4.61 10.42 -1.14
CA VAL A 56 -3.81 11.48 -0.53
C VAL A 56 -2.65 10.87 0.25
N VAL A 57 -1.51 11.55 0.26
CA VAL A 57 -0.28 11.10 0.95
C VAL A 57 0.16 12.16 1.93
N GLY A 58 0.43 11.74 3.17
CA GLY A 58 1.25 12.49 4.12
C GLY A 58 2.62 11.85 4.24
N ARG A 59 3.68 12.64 4.12
CA ARG A 59 5.06 12.18 4.23
C ARG A 59 5.84 13.06 5.19
N HIS A 60 6.61 12.46 6.09
CA HIS A 60 7.58 13.18 6.91
C HIS A 60 8.92 13.25 6.18
N ASP A 61 9.64 14.37 6.30
CA ASP A 61 10.96 14.62 5.68
C ASP A 61 12.07 13.69 6.18
N GLY A 62 11.74 12.89 7.19
CA GLY A 62 12.55 11.82 7.75
C GLY A 62 13.47 12.25 8.88
N VAL A 63 13.88 11.25 9.66
CA VAL A 63 14.87 11.39 10.74
C VAL A 63 16.19 10.80 10.26
N ARG A 64 17.30 11.49 10.52
CA ARG A 64 18.64 10.98 10.19
C ARG A 64 19.15 10.07 11.29
N LEU A 65 19.63 8.90 10.89
CA LEU A 65 20.32 7.90 11.69
C LEU A 65 21.70 7.68 11.04
N GLY A 66 22.67 8.54 11.39
CA GLY A 66 23.97 8.56 10.74
C GLY A 66 23.85 8.89 9.24
N PRO A 67 24.38 8.06 8.32
CA PRO A 67 24.35 8.32 6.88
C PRO A 67 23.03 7.92 6.20
N VAL A 68 22.06 7.42 6.97
CA VAL A 68 20.76 6.95 6.50
C VAL A 68 19.66 7.87 7.03
N ARG A 69 18.70 8.20 6.17
CA ARG A 69 17.48 8.92 6.53
C ARG A 69 16.30 7.97 6.43
N VAL A 70 15.51 7.91 7.50
CA VAL A 70 14.28 7.11 7.59
C VAL A 70 13.08 8.04 7.50
N SER A 71 12.24 7.86 6.49
CA SER A 71 11.12 8.74 6.17
C SER A 71 9.80 7.96 6.20
N PRO A 72 8.97 8.13 7.23
CA PRO A 72 7.64 7.53 7.25
C PRO A 72 6.67 8.30 6.34
N SER A 73 5.74 7.56 5.73
CA SER A 73 4.61 8.13 4.99
C SER A 73 3.37 7.26 5.11
N PHE A 74 2.21 7.86 4.83
CA PHE A 74 0.93 7.20 4.84
C PHE A 74 0.08 7.66 3.67
N THR A 75 -0.38 6.70 2.85
CA THR A 75 -1.35 6.95 1.79
C THR A 75 -2.74 6.48 2.23
N PHE A 76 -3.75 7.32 2.04
CA PHE A 76 -5.16 6.97 2.24
C PHE A 76 -5.95 7.21 0.95
N GLY A 77 -6.69 6.22 0.49
CA GLY A 77 -7.53 6.39 -0.70
C GLY A 77 -8.33 5.16 -1.07
N LEU A 78 -8.38 4.86 -2.36
CA LEU A 78 -9.16 3.77 -2.94
C LEU A 78 -8.27 2.88 -3.81
N SER A 79 -8.61 1.60 -3.82
CA SER A 79 -8.02 0.59 -4.71
C SER A 79 -9.13 -0.15 -5.44
N HIS A 80 -8.95 -0.30 -6.75
CA HIS A 80 -9.85 -1.02 -7.64
C HIS A 80 -9.13 -2.18 -8.32
N VAL A 81 -9.69 -3.39 -8.24
CA VAL A 81 -9.18 -4.58 -8.93
C VAL A 81 -10.16 -5.07 -9.99
N THR A 82 -9.62 -5.61 -11.09
CA THR A 82 -10.44 -6.23 -12.15
C THR A 82 -11.16 -7.48 -11.66
N LYS A 83 -10.54 -8.17 -10.69
CA LYS A 83 -11.06 -9.37 -10.04
C LYS A 83 -10.48 -9.44 -8.62
N SER A 84 -11.30 -9.83 -7.65
CA SER A 84 -10.85 -10.18 -6.30
C SER A 84 -9.77 -11.26 -6.34
N GLN A 85 -8.72 -11.11 -5.54
CA GLN A 85 -7.68 -12.14 -5.46
C GLN A 85 -8.21 -13.38 -4.73
N LYS A 86 -7.95 -14.58 -5.26
CA LYS A 86 -8.23 -15.84 -4.56
C LYS A 86 -7.50 -15.89 -3.21
N GLY A 87 -8.11 -16.60 -2.26
CA GLY A 87 -7.75 -16.57 -0.85
C GLY A 87 -8.72 -15.70 -0.07
N ARG A 88 -8.26 -15.15 1.05
CA ARG A 88 -9.05 -14.45 2.07
C ARG A 88 -9.97 -13.38 1.48
N GLU A 89 -9.50 -12.58 0.53
CA GLU A 89 -10.34 -11.53 -0.05
C GLU A 89 -11.54 -12.09 -0.83
N ARG A 90 -11.32 -13.14 -1.62
CA ARG A 90 -12.38 -13.80 -2.39
C ARG A 90 -13.31 -14.62 -1.51
N ASP A 91 -12.79 -15.27 -0.48
CA ASP A 91 -13.61 -16.08 0.44
C ASP A 91 -14.59 -15.18 1.18
N HIS A 92 -14.10 -14.05 1.72
CA HIS A 92 -14.95 -13.05 2.37
C HIS A 92 -15.97 -12.41 1.41
N GLU A 93 -15.63 -12.23 0.14
CA GLU A 93 -16.56 -11.75 -0.88
C GLU A 93 -17.70 -12.75 -1.11
N GLN A 94 -17.38 -14.05 -1.23
CA GLN A 94 -18.37 -15.10 -1.49
C GLN A 94 -19.26 -15.40 -0.28
N GLU A 95 -18.70 -15.43 0.92
CA GLU A 95 -19.44 -15.69 2.17
C GLU A 95 -20.55 -14.66 2.42
N ARG A 96 -20.42 -13.47 1.85
CA ARG A 96 -21.31 -12.33 2.10
C ARG A 96 -22.09 -11.83 0.89
N ASP A 97 -21.92 -12.47 -0.26
CA ASP A 97 -22.43 -11.94 -1.53
C ASP A 97 -21.98 -10.47 -1.77
N GLY A 98 -20.72 -10.20 -1.39
CA GLY A 98 -20.09 -8.88 -1.43
C GLY A 98 -19.45 -8.56 -2.78
N ASN A 99 -18.75 -7.43 -2.83
CA ASN A 99 -18.00 -6.98 -4.00
C ASN A 99 -16.64 -6.40 -3.60
N ALA A 100 -15.59 -7.18 -3.82
CA ALA A 100 -14.22 -6.80 -3.44
C ALA A 100 -13.50 -5.97 -4.53
N ARG A 101 -14.20 -5.53 -5.58
CA ARG A 101 -13.57 -4.78 -6.68
C ARG A 101 -13.04 -3.43 -6.21
N THR A 102 -13.85 -2.63 -5.51
CA THR A 102 -13.42 -1.30 -5.03
C THR A 102 -13.42 -1.29 -3.50
N LEU A 103 -12.26 -1.05 -2.91
CA LEU A 103 -12.07 -1.03 -1.46
C LEU A 103 -11.24 0.18 -1.03
N PHE A 104 -11.26 0.48 0.28
CA PHE A 104 -10.36 1.48 0.84
C PHE A 104 -8.93 0.99 0.76
N TYR A 105 -8.02 1.91 0.48
CA TYR A 105 -6.60 1.68 0.38
C TYR A 105 -5.86 2.40 1.51
N LEU A 106 -5.03 1.66 2.25
CA LEU A 106 -4.09 2.22 3.21
C LEU A 106 -2.67 1.78 2.83
N GLY A 107 -1.77 2.74 2.75
CA GLY A 107 -0.36 2.53 2.42
C GLY A 107 0.57 3.13 3.47
N PRO A 108 0.64 2.61 4.72
CA PRO A 108 1.73 2.97 5.62
C PRO A 108 3.04 2.46 5.02
N GLU A 109 4.04 3.34 4.98
CA GLU A 109 5.32 3.08 4.33
C GLU A 109 6.48 3.68 5.13
N LEU A 110 7.60 2.96 5.15
CA LEU A 110 8.89 3.44 5.62
C LEU A 110 9.88 3.46 4.46
N SER A 111 10.43 4.63 4.16
CA SER A 111 11.47 4.80 3.14
C SER A 111 12.85 5.03 3.77
N LEU A 112 13.88 4.47 3.16
CA LEU A 112 15.29 4.60 3.53
C LEU A 112 16.05 5.24 2.37
N SER A 113 16.75 6.34 2.63
CA SER A 113 17.70 6.96 1.67
C SER A 113 19.06 7.14 2.32
N SER A 114 20.12 7.06 1.51
CA SER A 114 21.48 7.44 1.95
C SER A 114 21.82 8.86 1.53
N ASP A 115 22.60 9.57 2.33
CA ASP A 115 23.14 10.89 1.97
C ASP A 115 24.00 10.87 0.69
N LYS A 116 24.54 9.70 0.29
CA LYS A 116 25.28 9.53 -0.96
C LYS A 116 24.38 9.44 -2.20
N LEU A 117 23.13 9.02 -2.02
CA LEU A 117 22.12 8.86 -3.08
C LEU A 117 20.81 9.51 -2.62
N PRO A 118 20.79 10.84 -2.39
CA PRO A 118 19.68 11.50 -1.71
C PRO A 118 18.37 11.44 -2.49
N ASN A 119 18.44 11.21 -3.81
CA ASN A 119 17.28 11.12 -4.71
C ASN A 119 16.73 9.70 -4.84
N THR A 120 17.42 8.69 -4.31
CA THR A 120 17.00 7.29 -4.40
C THR A 120 16.64 6.77 -3.01
N GLU A 121 15.49 6.11 -2.93
CA GLU A 121 14.97 5.50 -1.72
C GLU A 121 14.62 4.04 -1.95
N VAL A 122 14.93 3.19 -0.99
CA VAL A 122 14.30 1.87 -0.86
C VAL A 122 13.17 2.01 0.14
N PHE A 123 12.01 1.43 -0.11
CA PHE A 123 10.89 1.49 0.82
C PHE A 123 10.31 0.10 1.10
N TRP A 124 9.74 -0.02 2.29
CA TRP A 124 8.80 -1.08 2.64
C TRP A 124 7.43 -0.47 2.91
N ARG A 125 6.38 -1.11 2.41
CA ARG A 125 4.99 -0.66 2.48
C ARG A 125 4.07 -1.84 2.80
N LEU A 126 3.09 -1.62 3.66
CA LEU A 126 1.90 -2.47 3.69
C LEU A 126 0.89 -1.92 2.69
N HIS A 127 0.56 -2.71 1.68
CA HIS A 127 -0.44 -2.39 0.67
C HIS A 127 -1.77 -3.01 1.09
N HIS A 128 -2.49 -2.30 1.97
CA HIS A 128 -3.71 -2.79 2.61
C HIS A 128 -4.95 -2.41 1.82
N ARG A 129 -5.89 -3.35 1.69
CA ARG A 129 -7.22 -3.13 1.12
C ARG A 129 -8.29 -3.63 2.09
N SER A 130 -9.34 -2.84 2.34
CA SER A 130 -10.46 -3.28 3.19
C SER A 130 -11.77 -2.56 2.85
N GLY A 131 -12.90 -3.23 3.08
CA GLY A 131 -14.22 -2.60 2.97
C GLY A 131 -14.67 -1.83 4.21
N ALA A 132 -13.84 -1.76 5.27
CA ALA A 132 -14.13 -1.04 6.51
C ALA A 132 -15.50 -1.38 7.10
N TRP A 133 -15.63 -2.62 7.60
CA TRP A 133 -16.87 -3.15 8.20
C TRP A 133 -18.09 -3.07 7.27
N GLY A 134 -17.89 -3.34 5.97
CA GLY A 134 -18.97 -3.37 4.98
C GLY A 134 -19.29 -2.02 4.33
N THR A 135 -18.61 -0.94 4.71
CA THR A 135 -18.80 0.38 4.08
C THR A 135 -18.62 0.35 2.56
N LEU A 136 -17.64 -0.40 2.06
CA LEU A 136 -17.45 -0.64 0.63
C LEU A 136 -17.67 -2.10 0.27
N GLY A 137 -18.60 -2.34 -0.66
CA GLY A 137 -18.84 -3.66 -1.26
C GLY A 137 -19.30 -4.73 -0.27
N ASP A 138 -19.86 -4.35 0.88
CA ASP A 138 -20.17 -5.25 2.01
C ASP A 138 -18.96 -6.08 2.52
N MET A 139 -17.74 -5.62 2.22
CA MET A 139 -16.51 -6.31 2.62
C MET A 139 -16.16 -5.97 4.08
N HIS A 140 -16.27 -6.98 4.94
CA HIS A 140 -15.95 -6.84 6.37
C HIS A 140 -14.50 -7.22 6.71
N GLY A 141 -13.80 -7.82 5.75
CA GLY A 141 -12.39 -8.18 5.85
C GLY A 141 -11.46 -7.15 5.23
N GLY A 142 -10.17 -7.44 5.35
CA GLY A 142 -9.12 -6.76 4.61
C GLY A 142 -8.02 -7.74 4.21
N SER A 143 -7.28 -7.37 3.16
CA SER A 143 -6.13 -8.08 2.64
C SER A 143 -4.89 -7.17 2.70
N ASN A 144 -3.72 -7.78 2.89
CA ASN A 144 -2.44 -7.09 2.97
C ASN A 144 -1.45 -7.70 1.99
N ALA A 145 -0.63 -6.86 1.39
CA ALA A 145 0.60 -7.28 0.74
C ALA A 145 1.78 -6.48 1.32
N ASN A 146 2.85 -7.18 1.67
CA ASN A 146 4.13 -6.55 1.98
C ASN A 146 4.84 -6.21 0.67
N VAL A 147 5.12 -4.93 0.46
CA VAL A 147 5.76 -4.42 -0.77
C VAL A 147 7.11 -3.84 -0.41
N VAL A 148 8.16 -4.29 -1.07
CA VAL A 148 9.47 -3.65 -1.07
C VAL A 148 9.70 -3.06 -2.45
N GLY A 149 10.18 -1.83 -2.52
CA GLY A 149 10.40 -1.15 -3.80
C GLY A 149 11.50 -0.11 -3.75
N VAL A 150 11.81 0.42 -4.92
CA VAL A 150 12.75 1.53 -5.11
C VAL A 150 11.98 2.73 -5.65
N ARG A 151 12.26 3.92 -5.11
CA ARG A 151 11.71 5.19 -5.56
C ARG A 151 12.84 6.12 -5.97
N TYR A 152 12.64 6.82 -7.09
CA TYR A 152 13.48 7.94 -7.51
C TYR A 152 12.70 9.25 -7.36
N LYS A 153 13.35 10.28 -6.80
CA LYS A 153 12.80 11.63 -6.60
C LYS A 153 13.41 12.57 -7.64
N PHE A 154 12.56 13.38 -8.28
CA PHE A 154 12.94 14.38 -9.28
C PHE A 154 12.42 15.76 -8.86
#